data_AF-A0A940JP44-F1
#
_entry.id   AF-A0A940JP44-F1
#
_cell.length_a   1.000
_cell.length_b   1.000
_cell.length_c   1.000
_cell.angle_alpha   90.00
_cell.angle_beta   90.00
_cell.angle_gamma   90.00
#
_symmetry.space_group_name_H-M   'P 1'
#
loop_
_entity.id
_entity.type
_entity.pdbx_description
1 polymer ?
#
loop_
_entity_poly.entity_id
_entity_poly.type
_entity_poly.pdbx_seq_one_letter_code
_entity_poly.pdbx_strand_id
1 'polypeptide(L)'
;MAIGISQNRAGATIYPFFCLHCGEVTQQYAKKDVAEEYARKHGSLAKVLTKTAMKVLRGEEPATIESRVMPPCEVCGSTEKIEEHHWAPFYLFGAESEKWPTSFLCQKCHVRWHQTVTPNMGRRP
;
A
#
# COMPACT_ATOMS: atom_id res chain seq x y z
N MET A 1 3.04 -20.56 -14.93
CA MET A 1 2.22 -19.33 -15.00
C MET A 1 1.55 -19.27 -16.36
N ALA A 2 0.34 -18.74 -16.45
CA ALA A 2 -0.40 -18.54 -17.70
C ALA A 2 -0.85 -17.10 -17.82
N ILE A 3 -1.24 -16.69 -19.04
CA ILE A 3 -1.80 -15.37 -19.31
C ILE A 3 -3.32 -15.49 -19.38
N GLY A 4 -4.02 -14.67 -18.59
CA GLY A 4 -5.48 -14.54 -18.63
C GLY A 4 -5.92 -13.26 -19.36
N ILE A 5 -7.23 -13.07 -19.44
CA ILE A 5 -7.87 -11.85 -19.95
C ILE A 5 -8.87 -11.31 -18.91
N SER A 6 -8.84 -10.00 -18.67
CA SER A 6 -9.75 -9.30 -17.76
C SER A 6 -10.01 -7.87 -18.25
N GLN A 7 -11.01 -7.20 -17.69
CA GLN A 7 -11.18 -5.75 -17.82
C GLN A 7 -10.79 -5.05 -16.51
N ASN A 8 -10.22 -3.86 -16.61
CA ASN A 8 -10.00 -2.98 -15.46
C ASN A 8 -11.26 -2.13 -15.17
N ARG A 9 -11.23 -1.29 -14.13
CA ARG A 9 -12.37 -0.42 -13.78
C ARG A 9 -12.76 0.58 -14.87
N ALA A 10 -11.81 1.00 -15.70
CA ALA A 10 -12.07 1.89 -16.83
C ALA A 10 -12.60 1.13 -18.08
N GLY A 11 -12.85 -0.19 -17.96
CA GLY A 11 -13.29 -1.03 -19.07
C GLY A 11 -12.19 -1.46 -20.03
N ALA A 12 -10.93 -1.05 -19.80
CA ALA A 12 -9.81 -1.42 -20.66
C ALA A 12 -9.44 -2.89 -20.46
N THR A 13 -9.14 -3.59 -21.56
CA THR A 13 -8.69 -4.99 -21.53
C THR A 13 -7.26 -5.08 -21.02
N ILE A 14 -7.02 -5.99 -20.06
CA ILE A 14 -5.73 -6.26 -19.43
C ILE A 14 -5.42 -7.76 -19.46
N TYR A 15 -4.13 -8.11 -19.44
CA TYR A 15 -3.64 -9.47 -19.60
C TYR A 15 -2.80 -9.93 -18.39
N PRO A 16 -3.42 -10.22 -17.24
CA PRO A 16 -2.68 -10.58 -16.03
C PRO A 16 -2.06 -11.97 -16.11
N PHE A 17 -0.91 -12.14 -15.45
CA PHE A 17 -0.37 -13.47 -15.18
C PHE A 17 -1.10 -14.12 -14.01
N PHE A 18 -1.44 -15.40 -14.14
CA PHE A 18 -2.05 -16.18 -13.08
C PHE A 18 -1.45 -17.59 -12.95
N CYS A 19 -1.62 -18.18 -11.76
CA CYS A 19 -1.18 -19.54 -11.49
C CYS A 19 -2.26 -20.54 -11.92
N LEU A 20 -1.90 -21.52 -12.75
CA LEU A 20 -2.81 -22.59 -13.18
C LEU A 20 -3.17 -23.56 -12.05
N HIS A 21 -2.42 -23.58 -10.94
CA HIS A 21 -2.63 -24.53 -9.84
C HIS A 21 -3.50 -23.94 -8.74
N CYS A 22 -3.20 -22.71 -8.28
CA CYS A 22 -3.96 -22.08 -7.20
C CYS A 22 -4.93 -20.97 -7.68
N GLY A 23 -4.90 -20.59 -8.97
CA GLY A 23 -5.75 -19.54 -9.52
C GLY A 23 -5.32 -18.11 -9.15
N GLU A 24 -4.28 -17.93 -8.34
CA GLU A 24 -3.82 -16.62 -7.89
C GLU A 24 -3.39 -15.74 -9.07
N VAL A 25 -3.97 -14.53 -9.14
CA VAL A 25 -3.69 -13.52 -10.16
C VAL A 25 -2.67 -12.53 -9.62
N THR A 26 -1.56 -12.37 -10.33
CA THR A 26 -0.47 -11.47 -9.94
C THR A 26 -0.79 -10.00 -10.25
N GLN A 27 0.03 -9.08 -9.75
CA GLN A 27 -0.05 -7.65 -10.08
C GLN A 27 0.62 -7.30 -11.42
N GLN A 28 1.31 -8.25 -12.06
CA GLN A 28 2.00 -8.03 -13.33
C GLN A 28 1.10 -8.38 -14.51
N TYR A 29 1.23 -7.59 -15.57
CA TYR A 29 0.46 -7.75 -16.80
C TYR A 29 1.39 -7.99 -18.00
N ALA A 30 1.00 -8.90 -18.88
CA ALA A 30 1.60 -9.03 -20.19
C ALA A 30 1.17 -7.88 -21.10
N LYS A 31 2.03 -7.53 -22.06
CA LYS A 31 1.65 -6.67 -23.18
C LYS A 31 0.70 -7.43 -24.11
N LYS A 32 -0.10 -6.68 -24.88
CA LYS A 32 -1.12 -7.24 -25.78
C LYS A 32 -0.54 -8.22 -26.80
N ASP A 33 0.55 -7.84 -27.45
CA ASP A 33 1.30 -8.65 -28.42
C ASP A 33 1.75 -9.99 -27.83
N VAL A 34 2.31 -9.96 -26.61
CA VAL A 34 2.73 -11.15 -25.87
C VAL A 34 1.53 -12.05 -25.55
N ALA A 35 0.39 -11.46 -25.14
CA ALA A 35 -0.81 -12.21 -24.83
C ALA A 35 -1.45 -12.86 -26.08
N GLU A 36 -1.46 -12.15 -27.21
CA GLU A 36 -1.92 -12.67 -28.50
C GLU A 36 -1.03 -13.82 -29.00
N GLU A 37 0.29 -13.69 -28.88
CA GLU A 37 1.20 -14.78 -29.22
C GLU A 37 1.00 -16.01 -28.34
N TYR A 38 0.84 -15.80 -27.03
CA TYR A 38 0.51 -16.87 -26.09
C TYR A 38 -0.80 -17.55 -26.48
N ALA A 39 -1.84 -16.77 -26.84
CA ALA A 39 -3.12 -17.32 -27.26
C ALA A 39 -3.02 -18.16 -28.54
N ARG A 40 -2.19 -17.76 -29.50
CA ARG A 40 -1.91 -18.56 -30.70
C ARG A 40 -1.25 -19.90 -30.36
N LYS A 41 -0.34 -19.91 -29.39
CA LYS A 41 0.43 -21.10 -28.99
C LYS A 41 -0.34 -22.05 -28.07
N HIS A 42 -1.21 -21.51 -27.21
CA HIS A 42 -1.84 -22.26 -26.12
C HIS A 42 -3.37 -22.28 -26.18
N GLY A 43 -3.97 -21.67 -27.19
CA GLY A 43 -5.42 -21.52 -27.31
C GLY A 43 -5.96 -20.27 -26.63
N SER A 44 -7.29 -20.14 -26.56
CA SER A 44 -7.95 -18.94 -26.02
C SER A 44 -7.53 -18.62 -24.58
N LEU A 45 -7.32 -17.33 -24.28
CA LEU A 45 -7.01 -16.87 -22.93
C LEU A 45 -8.17 -17.10 -21.97
N ALA A 46 -7.87 -17.61 -20.78
CA ALA A 46 -8.85 -17.79 -19.72
C ALA A 46 -9.31 -16.43 -19.18
N LYS A 47 -10.62 -16.26 -18.98
CA LYS A 47 -11.15 -15.10 -18.24
C LYS A 47 -10.76 -15.24 -16.78
N VAL A 48 -10.09 -14.23 -16.23
CA VAL A 48 -9.63 -14.23 -14.84
C VAL A 48 -10.08 -12.98 -14.12
N LEU A 49 -10.38 -13.10 -12.83
CA LEU A 49 -10.77 -11.97 -11.99
C LEU A 49 -9.56 -11.44 -11.26
N THR A 50 -9.24 -10.16 -11.45
CA THR A 50 -8.23 -9.50 -10.60
C THR A 50 -8.70 -9.46 -9.15
N LYS A 51 -7.77 -9.33 -8.19
CA LYS A 51 -8.12 -9.18 -6.76
C LYS A 51 -9.16 -8.07 -6.55
N THR A 52 -9.00 -6.94 -7.23
CA THR A 52 -9.95 -5.83 -7.16
C THR A 52 -11.32 -6.21 -7.70
N ALA A 53 -11.39 -6.92 -8.83
CA ALA A 53 -12.66 -7.40 -9.39
C ALA A 53 -13.34 -8.42 -8.47
N MET A 54 -12.56 -9.32 -7.85
CA MET A 54 -13.09 -10.26 -6.85
C MET A 54 -13.69 -9.56 -5.63
N LYS A 55 -13.03 -8.51 -5.12
CA LYS A 55 -13.56 -7.70 -4.02
C LYS A 55 -14.91 -7.06 -4.38
N VAL A 56 -14.99 -6.42 -5.54
CA VAL A 56 -16.24 -5.82 -6.03
C VAL A 56 -17.35 -6.86 -6.16
N LEU A 57 -17.06 -8.05 -6.72
CA LEU A 57 -18.05 -9.13 -6.82
C LEU A 57 -18.51 -9.67 -5.47
N ARG A 58 -17.67 -9.59 -4.43
CA ARG A 58 -18.03 -9.96 -3.05
C ARG A 58 -18.80 -8.87 -2.31
N GLY A 59 -19.11 -7.75 -2.96
CA GLY A 59 -19.74 -6.60 -2.31
C GLY A 59 -18.79 -5.86 -1.37
N GLU A 60 -17.48 -6.09 -1.48
CA GLU A 60 -16.48 -5.29 -0.77
C GLU A 60 -16.31 -3.97 -1.52
N GLU A 61 -16.84 -2.89 -0.92
CA GLU A 61 -16.66 -1.55 -1.43
C GLU A 61 -15.16 -1.24 -1.56
N PRO A 62 -14.71 -0.78 -2.73
CA PRO A 62 -13.31 -0.45 -2.89
C PRO A 62 -12.97 0.75 -2.02
N ALA A 63 -11.93 0.62 -1.18
CA ALA A 63 -11.45 1.70 -0.31
C ALA A 63 -11.40 3.01 -1.10
N THR A 64 -12.32 3.92 -0.79
CA THR A 64 -12.37 5.24 -1.40
C THR A 64 -11.18 6.04 -0.90
N ILE A 65 -10.65 6.90 -1.77
CA ILE A 65 -9.53 7.81 -1.46
C ILE A 65 -9.91 8.75 -0.28
N GLU A 66 -11.20 8.93 -0.02
CA GLU A 66 -11.76 9.83 0.98
C GLU A 66 -11.55 9.43 2.45
N SER A 67 -10.99 8.24 2.75
CA SER A 67 -10.91 7.77 4.15
C SER A 67 -9.54 7.84 4.83
N ARG A 68 -8.54 8.52 4.26
CA ARG A 68 -7.32 8.86 5.02
C ARG A 68 -7.47 10.21 5.72
N VAL A 69 -8.51 10.35 6.54
CA VAL A 69 -8.50 11.42 7.54
C VAL A 69 -7.42 11.05 8.55
N MET A 70 -6.25 11.66 8.38
CA MET A 70 -5.17 11.53 9.36
C MET A 70 -5.69 12.04 10.71
N PRO A 71 -5.52 11.28 11.81
CA PRO A 71 -5.93 11.76 13.13
C PRO A 71 -5.29 13.11 13.46
N PRO A 72 -5.97 13.99 14.21
CA PRO A 72 -5.38 15.24 14.65
C PRO A 72 -4.19 14.98 15.58
N CYS A 73 -3.33 15.98 15.74
CA CYS A 73 -2.21 15.96 16.66
C CYS A 73 -2.68 15.63 18.09
N GLU A 74 -2.15 14.58 18.70
CA GLU A 74 -2.56 14.16 20.05
C GLU A 74 -2.22 15.18 21.14
N VAL A 75 -1.29 16.09 20.88
CA VAL A 75 -0.87 17.11 21.85
C VAL A 75 -1.70 18.39 21.75
N CYS A 76 -2.04 18.85 20.54
CA CYS A 76 -2.66 20.16 20.33
C CYS A 76 -3.93 20.16 19.48
N GLY A 77 -4.35 19.02 18.95
CA GLY A 77 -5.56 18.89 18.13
C GLY A 77 -5.45 19.45 16.70
N SER A 78 -4.32 20.04 16.31
CA SER A 78 -4.11 20.52 14.93
C SER A 78 -4.24 19.38 13.93
N THR A 79 -4.79 19.65 12.75
CA THR A 79 -4.89 18.71 11.62
C THR A 79 -3.88 19.00 10.50
N GLU A 80 -3.00 19.99 10.70
CA GLU A 80 -2.01 20.41 9.71
C GLU A 80 -0.68 19.68 9.90
N LYS A 81 -0.08 19.24 8.78
CA LYS A 81 1.27 18.63 8.74
C LYS A 81 1.45 17.53 9.79
N ILE A 82 0.57 16.54 9.73
CA ILE A 82 0.56 15.39 10.63
C ILE A 82 1.61 14.37 10.19
N GLU A 83 2.42 13.96 11.14
CA GLU A 83 3.47 12.97 10.99
C GLU A 83 3.26 11.87 12.04
N GLU A 84 3.53 10.62 11.66
CA GLU A 84 3.60 9.54 12.65
C GLU A 84 4.85 9.74 13.52
N HIS A 85 4.65 9.68 14.82
CA HIS A 85 5.66 9.87 15.84
C HIS A 85 5.86 8.59 16.64
N HIS A 86 7.12 8.18 16.79
CA HIS A 86 7.51 7.07 17.65
C HIS A 86 7.96 7.62 19.01
N TRP A 87 7.20 7.35 20.07
CA TRP A 87 7.51 7.84 21.42
C TRP A 87 8.81 7.25 21.99
N ALA A 88 9.20 6.06 21.53
CA ALA A 88 10.49 5.45 21.81
C ALA A 88 11.38 5.54 20.56
N PRO A 89 12.34 6.48 20.48
CA PRO A 89 13.12 6.66 19.27
C PRO A 89 14.13 5.55 19.11
N PHE A 90 14.26 5.04 17.89
CA PHE A 90 15.24 4.01 17.54
C PHE A 90 16.68 4.39 17.97
N TYR A 91 17.05 5.68 17.89
CA TYR A 91 18.36 6.17 18.33
C TYR A 91 18.68 5.85 19.81
N LEU A 92 17.67 5.76 20.68
CA LEU A 92 17.84 5.43 22.10
C LEU A 92 17.53 3.96 22.41
N PHE A 93 16.54 3.37 21.73
CA PHE A 93 15.98 2.07 22.09
C PHE A 93 16.30 0.94 21.08
N GLY A 94 16.96 1.25 19.97
CA GLY A 94 17.22 0.28 18.89
C GLY A 94 15.94 -0.40 18.42
N ALA A 95 16.02 -1.69 18.09
CA ALA A 95 14.88 -2.47 17.60
C ALA A 95 13.72 -2.62 18.61
N GLU A 96 13.93 -2.31 19.89
CA GLU A 96 12.84 -2.30 20.86
C GLU A 96 11.83 -1.19 20.57
N SER A 97 12.24 -0.09 19.91
CA SER A 97 11.35 1.03 19.54
C SER A 97 10.07 0.59 18.85
N GLU A 98 10.16 -0.42 17.99
CA GLU A 98 9.05 -0.97 17.20
C GLU A 98 7.94 -1.60 18.05
N LYS A 99 8.21 -1.87 19.34
CA LYS A 99 7.24 -2.45 20.28
C LYS A 99 6.47 -1.39 21.06
N TRP A 100 6.91 -0.13 21.01
CA TRP A 100 6.31 0.95 21.77
C TRP A 100 5.21 1.63 20.95
N PRO A 101 4.24 2.30 21.61
CA PRO A 101 3.19 3.01 20.90
C PRO A 101 3.73 4.08 19.95
N THR A 102 3.04 4.25 18.83
CA THR A 102 3.16 5.42 17.94
C THR A 102 1.91 6.28 18.05
N SER A 103 2.04 7.55 17.70
CA SER A 103 0.96 8.55 17.72
C SER A 103 1.10 9.52 16.56
N PHE A 104 0.04 10.28 16.27
CA PHE A 104 0.09 11.33 15.25
C PHE A 104 0.35 12.69 15.89
N LEU A 105 1.40 13.38 15.45
CA LEU A 105 1.74 14.72 15.90
C LEU A 105 1.84 15.68 14.72
N CYS A 106 1.44 16.94 14.91
CA CYS A 106 1.80 17.98 13.96
C CYS A 106 3.32 18.24 14.03
N GLN A 107 3.91 18.64 12.90
CA GLN A 107 5.35 18.93 12.79
C GLN A 107 5.90 19.79 13.94
N LYS A 108 5.15 20.79 14.42
CA LYS A 108 5.58 21.65 15.55
C LYS A 108 5.73 20.87 16.85
N CYS A 109 4.75 20.04 17.19
CA CYS A 109 4.78 19.19 18.39
C CYS A 109 5.83 18.09 18.26
N HIS A 110 5.97 17.50 17.07
CA HIS A 110 6.97 16.49 16.77
C HIS A 110 8.40 17.00 16.97
N VAL A 111 8.73 18.16 16.39
CA VAL A 111 10.05 18.79 16.56
C VAL A 111 10.32 19.18 18.01
N ARG A 112 9.33 19.77 18.70
CA ARG A 112 9.48 20.14 20.12
C ARG A 112 9.81 18.92 20.98
N TRP A 113 9.18 17.79 20.71
CA TRP A 113 9.46 16.55 21.41
C TRP A 113 10.91 16.11 21.19
N HIS A 114 11.38 16.07 19.94
CA HIS A 114 12.76 15.69 19.62
C HIS A 114 13.79 16.66 20.22
N GLN A 115 13.49 17.96 20.27
CA GLN A 115 14.34 18.96 20.95
C GLN A 115 14.47 18.68 22.45
N THR A 116 13.46 18.07 23.07
CA THR A 116 13.44 17.79 24.51
C THR A 116 14.05 16.43 24.84
N VAL A 117 13.65 15.38 24.11
CA VAL A 117 13.97 13.99 24.45
C VAL A 117 15.20 13.48 23.71
N THR A 118 15.44 13.94 22.49
CA THR A 118 16.58 13.50 21.67
C THR A 118 17.35 14.68 21.03
N PRO A 119 17.85 15.65 21.82
CA PRO A 119 18.46 16.89 21.30
C PRO A 119 19.73 16.68 20.45
N ASN A 120 20.34 15.50 20.55
CA ASN A 120 21.56 15.12 19.82
C ASN A 120 21.29 14.19 18.64
N MET A 121 20.02 13.82 18.38
CA MET A 121 19.67 13.00 17.23
C MET A 121 20.02 13.75 15.93
N GLY A 122 20.76 13.09 15.04
CA GLY A 122 21.19 13.65 13.75
C GLY A 122 22.43 14.54 13.80
N ARG A 123 23.03 14.78 14.98
CA ARG A 123 24.36 15.39 15.04
C ARG A 123 25.40 14.36 14.59
N ARG A 124 26.17 14.67 13.54
CA ARG A 124 27.40 13.92 13.23
C ARG A 124 28.46 14.30 14.27
N PRO A 125 29.31 13.34 14.71
CA PRO A 125 30.40 13.62 15.64
C PRO A 125 31.36 14.68 15.09
#